data_AF-A0A8T5RAU2-F1
#
_entry.id   AF-A0A8T5RAU2-F1
#
_cell.length_a   1.000
_cell.length_b   1.000
_cell.length_c   1.000
_cell.angle_alpha   90.00
_cell.angle_beta   90.00
_cell.angle_gamma   90.00
#
_symmetry.space_group_name_H-M   'P 1'
#
loop_
_entity.id
_entity.type
_entity.pdbx_description
1 polymer ?
#
loop_
_entity_poly.entity_id
_entity_poly.type
_entity_poly.pdbx_seq_one_letter_code
_entity_poly.pdbx_strand_id
1 'polypeptide(L)'
;MSDSDWKKVNFQDFIDEFSKKIIVDSSPSLLYSKKDKEHEALNSLITFFFLTGGLFIFVSLSIIFRVAEVFLVLFITLIIIIAVVDIVLIFIYLRSHTFIKPLENWVEVYKGETQGPNVFYCFAYFPVFSGKCHPNQAKNVLYKILQEELFKTKIDIAQIEVYLSLSAKNTKDFKVMGYYFQYAEGFPFNSEKINRNSWRFFPIEKTLNNNLIATANWDHQFEWKDDLELDYDKLHKYAPWIIQKWDEFSIKPLNKAFKNEIRWELRGIESKPKLKPWQSNFESTSYDNFKAYKDLQLMNDAIEKIIGKDLKIEKIKDIKKYILEFKAYLRDLNS
;
A
#
# COMPACT_ATOMS: atom_id res chain seq x y z
N MET A 1 -7.29 -2.05 26.77
CA MET A 1 -5.95 -2.63 26.52
C MET A 1 -5.92 -3.95 27.26
N SER A 2 -6.03 -5.10 26.57
CA SER A 2 -5.87 -6.39 27.25
C SER A 2 -4.39 -6.63 27.47
N ASP A 3 -3.97 -6.86 28.71
CA ASP A 3 -2.66 -7.43 29.01
C ASP A 3 -2.52 -8.73 28.21
N SER A 4 -1.71 -8.69 27.14
CA SER A 4 -1.57 -9.82 26.23
C SER A 4 -0.49 -10.74 26.76
N ASP A 5 -0.81 -12.01 26.98
CA ASP A 5 0.13 -13.09 27.36
C ASP A 5 1.17 -13.40 26.26
N TRP A 6 1.10 -12.69 25.14
CA TRP A 6 2.07 -12.76 24.05
C TRP A 6 3.41 -12.14 24.43
N LYS A 7 4.48 -12.93 24.38
CA LYS A 7 5.85 -12.48 24.53
C LYS A 7 6.50 -12.32 23.16
N LYS A 8 6.96 -11.11 22.84
CA LYS A 8 7.76 -10.90 21.63
C LYS A 8 9.07 -11.68 21.73
N VAL A 9 9.41 -12.41 20.68
CA VAL A 9 10.65 -13.18 20.57
C VAL A 9 11.63 -12.41 19.69
N ASN A 10 12.93 -12.49 20.01
CA ASN A 10 13.95 -11.99 19.11
C ASN A 10 13.94 -12.83 17.82
N PHE A 11 13.96 -12.15 16.67
CA PHE A 11 13.89 -12.82 15.38
C PHE A 11 15.07 -13.75 15.12
N GLN A 12 16.28 -13.35 15.51
CA GLN A 12 17.47 -14.18 15.30
C GLN A 12 17.44 -15.42 16.18
N ASP A 13 17.14 -15.26 17.47
CA ASP A 13 16.98 -16.38 18.41
C ASP A 13 15.95 -17.40 17.91
N PHE A 14 14.83 -16.92 17.33
CA PHE A 14 13.82 -17.79 16.74
C PHE A 14 14.34 -18.56 15.51
N ILE A 15 15.07 -17.89 14.62
CA ILE A 15 15.67 -18.54 13.44
C ILE A 15 16.68 -19.61 13.85
N ASP A 16 17.48 -19.34 14.87
CA ASP A 16 18.50 -20.26 15.36
C ASP A 16 17.86 -21.54 15.95
N GLU A 17 16.66 -21.41 16.55
CA GLU A 17 15.91 -22.55 17.12
C GLU A 17 15.09 -23.32 16.07
N PHE A 18 14.40 -22.62 15.16
CA PHE A 18 13.35 -23.20 14.30
C PHE A 18 13.59 -23.10 12.80
N SER A 19 14.69 -22.46 12.37
CA SER A 19 14.96 -22.08 10.97
C SER A 19 14.02 -21.01 10.42
N LYS A 20 14.57 -20.17 9.53
CA LYS A 20 13.82 -19.16 8.76
C LYS A 20 12.75 -19.79 7.86
N LYS A 21 12.94 -21.06 7.48
CA LYS A 21 12.02 -21.78 6.58
C LYS A 21 10.57 -21.78 7.08
N ILE A 22 10.34 -21.94 8.38
CA ILE A 22 8.97 -21.95 8.94
C ILE A 22 8.27 -20.61 8.71
N ILE A 23 9.00 -19.49 8.80
CA ILE A 23 8.47 -18.15 8.54
C ILE A 23 8.15 -17.96 7.05
N VAL A 24 8.95 -18.54 6.14
CA VAL A 24 8.66 -18.50 4.70
C VAL A 24 7.44 -19.36 4.37
N ASP A 25 7.43 -20.61 4.83
CA ASP A 25 6.40 -21.60 4.53
C ASP A 25 5.01 -21.21 5.09
N SER A 26 4.98 -20.46 6.20
CA SER A 26 3.73 -19.95 6.79
C SER A 26 3.32 -18.56 6.29
N SER A 27 4.14 -17.91 5.46
CA SER A 27 3.84 -16.58 4.97
C SER A 27 2.61 -16.59 4.05
N PRO A 28 1.68 -15.63 4.22
CA PRO A 28 0.49 -15.55 3.37
C PRO A 28 0.90 -15.19 1.93
N SER A 29 0.39 -15.95 0.96
CA SER A 29 0.45 -15.55 -0.45
C SER A 29 -0.53 -14.41 -0.70
N LEU A 30 -0.06 -13.36 -1.38
CA LEU A 30 -0.86 -12.15 -1.62
C LEU A 30 -1.27 -12.06 -3.08
N LEU A 31 -2.45 -11.51 -3.32
CA LEU A 31 -2.94 -11.18 -4.65
C LEU A 31 -2.94 -9.65 -4.83
N TYR A 32 -2.21 -9.14 -5.83
CA TYR A 32 -2.16 -7.70 -6.14
C TYR A 32 -2.39 -7.43 -7.64
N SER A 33 -2.85 -6.23 -8.00
CA SER A 33 -3.21 -5.90 -9.39
C SER A 33 -2.04 -5.32 -10.20
N LYS A 34 -1.98 -5.69 -11.48
CA LYS A 34 -1.05 -5.19 -12.51
C LYS A 34 -1.43 -3.82 -13.04
N LYS A 35 -2.62 -3.30 -12.74
CA LYS A 35 -3.06 -1.98 -13.24
C LYS A 35 -2.95 -0.89 -12.19
N ASP A 36 -2.70 -1.23 -10.93
CA ASP A 36 -2.58 -0.25 -9.86
C ASP A 36 -1.33 0.59 -10.14
N LYS A 37 -1.51 1.85 -10.51
CA LYS A 37 -0.42 2.76 -10.86
C LYS A 37 -0.37 3.94 -9.89
N GLU A 38 0.84 4.41 -9.62
CA GLU A 38 1.00 5.77 -9.10
C GLU A 38 0.40 6.79 -10.09
N HIS A 39 -0.06 7.94 -9.58
CA HIS A 39 -0.75 8.90 -10.44
C HIS A 39 0.23 9.37 -11.52
N GLU A 40 -0.24 9.36 -12.77
CA GLU A 40 0.50 9.91 -13.90
C GLU A 40 0.87 11.37 -13.61
N ALA A 41 2.14 11.73 -13.79
CA ALA A 41 2.55 13.13 -13.93
C ALA A 41 2.08 13.64 -15.31
N LEU A 42 0.78 13.55 -15.59
CA LEU A 42 0.18 13.93 -16.87
C LEU A 42 0.49 15.39 -17.20
N ASN A 43 0.57 16.25 -16.18
CA ASN A 43 0.99 17.63 -16.33
C ASN A 43 2.46 17.76 -16.79
N SER A 44 3.36 16.85 -16.38
CA SER A 44 4.74 16.84 -16.86
C SER A 44 4.81 16.43 -18.33
N LEU A 45 4.00 15.44 -18.75
CA LEU A 45 3.91 15.04 -20.15
C LEU A 45 3.28 16.13 -21.03
N ILE A 46 2.20 16.76 -20.56
CA ILE A 46 1.57 17.89 -21.25
C ILE A 46 2.56 19.05 -21.38
N THR A 47 3.27 19.40 -20.30
CA THR A 47 4.27 20.47 -20.31
C THR A 47 5.42 20.14 -21.26
N PHE A 48 5.88 18.89 -21.28
CA PHE A 48 6.87 18.41 -22.25
C PHE A 48 6.40 18.64 -23.69
N PHE A 49 5.17 18.23 -24.05
CA PHE A 49 4.66 18.45 -25.41
C PHE A 49 4.55 19.94 -25.77
N PHE A 50 4.15 20.79 -24.83
CA PHE A 50 4.10 22.23 -25.04
C PHE A 50 5.50 22.84 -25.23
N LEU A 51 6.48 22.46 -24.41
CA LEU A 51 7.85 22.96 -24.50
C LEU A 51 8.55 22.47 -25.76
N THR A 52 8.48 21.18 -26.07
CA THR A 52 9.03 20.60 -27.30
C THR A 52 8.38 21.20 -28.54
N GLY A 53 7.04 21.33 -28.56
CA GLY A 53 6.32 21.97 -29.66
C GLY A 53 6.70 23.44 -29.84
N GLY A 54 6.78 24.19 -28.74
CA GLY A 54 7.24 25.58 -28.73
C GLY A 54 8.69 25.73 -29.19
N LEU A 55 9.57 24.81 -28.80
CA LEU A 55 10.97 24.77 -29.21
C LEU A 55 11.08 24.58 -30.73
N PHE A 56 10.31 23.67 -31.32
CA PHE A 56 10.33 23.48 -32.78
C PHE A 56 9.83 24.72 -33.52
N ILE A 57 8.76 25.36 -33.06
CA ILE A 57 8.27 26.62 -33.64
C ILE A 57 9.35 27.70 -33.53
N PHE A 58 9.98 27.86 -32.37
CA PHE A 58 11.06 28.81 -32.15
C PHE A 58 12.24 28.58 -33.09
N VAL A 59 12.67 27.31 -33.25
CA VAL A 59 13.75 26.93 -34.18
C VAL A 59 13.37 27.28 -35.61
N SER A 60 12.16 26.93 -36.06
CA SER A 60 11.68 27.25 -37.41
C SER A 60 11.67 28.76 -37.67
N LEU A 61 11.08 29.56 -36.77
CA LEU A 61 11.05 31.02 -36.90
C LEU A 61 12.46 31.62 -36.88
N SER A 62 13.34 31.13 -36.00
CA SER A 62 14.71 31.64 -35.88
C SER A 62 15.56 31.40 -37.13
N ILE A 63 15.32 30.30 -37.83
CA ILE A 63 15.95 30.00 -39.13
C ILE A 63 15.34 30.88 -40.24
N ILE A 64 14.00 30.96 -40.32
CA ILE A 64 13.30 31.77 -41.33
C ILE A 64 13.72 33.23 -41.28
N PHE A 65 13.81 33.81 -40.07
CA PHE A 65 14.20 35.20 -39.88
C PHE A 65 15.71 35.42 -39.73
N ARG A 66 16.54 34.38 -39.93
CA ARG A 66 18.01 34.40 -39.79
C ARG A 66 18.51 34.90 -38.42
N VAL A 67 17.66 34.90 -37.40
CA VAL A 67 18.01 35.27 -36.02
C VAL A 67 19.07 34.31 -35.47
N ALA A 68 19.01 33.03 -35.86
CA ALA A 68 19.98 32.01 -35.48
C ALA A 68 21.40 32.29 -36.02
N GLU A 69 21.53 32.97 -37.17
CA GLU A 69 22.83 33.32 -37.74
C GLU A 69 23.48 34.51 -37.00
N VAL A 70 22.65 35.49 -36.59
CA VAL A 70 23.13 36.71 -35.90
C VAL A 70 23.42 36.44 -34.42
N PHE A 71 22.62 35.60 -33.76
CA PHE A 71 22.72 35.32 -32.33
C PHE A 71 22.97 33.83 -32.04
N LEU A 72 23.90 33.22 -32.77
CA LEU A 72 24.17 31.77 -32.73
C LEU A 72 24.37 31.22 -31.32
N VAL A 73 25.20 31.89 -30.50
CA VAL A 73 25.51 31.43 -29.13
C VAL A 73 24.25 31.42 -28.26
N LEU A 74 23.43 32.46 -28.34
CA LEU A 74 22.22 32.60 -27.54
C LEU A 74 21.14 31.60 -28.01
N PHE A 75 21.03 31.40 -29.31
CA PHE A 75 20.17 30.39 -29.92
C PHE A 75 20.50 28.97 -29.44
N ILE A 76 21.77 28.57 -29.51
CA ILE A 76 22.23 27.25 -29.03
C ILE A 76 22.00 27.10 -27.53
N THR A 77 22.29 28.14 -26.74
CA THR A 77 22.11 28.12 -25.28
C THR A 77 20.65 27.88 -24.90
N LEU A 78 19.70 28.55 -25.57
CA LEU A 78 18.28 28.38 -25.31
C LEU A 78 17.80 26.95 -25.62
N ILE A 79 18.26 26.38 -26.74
CA ILE A 79 17.94 24.99 -27.11
C ILE A 79 18.42 24.02 -26.04
N ILE A 80 19.67 24.17 -25.58
CA ILE A 80 20.24 23.30 -24.55
C ILE A 80 19.41 23.38 -23.25
N ILE A 81 19.05 24.58 -22.80
CA ILE A 81 18.28 24.76 -21.57
C ILE A 81 16.92 24.07 -21.68
N ILE A 82 16.17 24.32 -22.76
CA ILE A 82 14.83 23.74 -22.95
C ILE A 82 14.93 22.21 -23.10
N ALA A 83 15.92 21.70 -23.83
CA ALA A 83 16.13 20.26 -23.98
C ALA A 83 16.44 19.57 -22.63
N VAL A 84 17.25 20.20 -21.77
CA VAL A 84 17.51 19.67 -20.42
C VAL A 84 16.23 19.62 -19.59
N VAL A 85 15.41 20.68 -19.64
CA VAL A 85 14.11 20.71 -18.94
C VAL A 85 13.17 19.61 -19.46
N ASP A 86 13.09 19.42 -20.79
CA ASP A 86 12.27 18.39 -21.42
C ASP A 86 12.70 16.97 -21.03
N ILE A 87 14.01 16.69 -20.99
CA ILE A 87 14.55 15.42 -20.51
C ILE A 87 14.13 15.17 -19.06
N VAL A 88 14.22 16.19 -18.20
CA VAL A 88 13.79 16.10 -16.79
C VAL A 88 12.28 15.82 -16.71
N LEU A 89 11.45 16.47 -17.51
CA LEU A 89 10.00 16.26 -17.52
C LEU A 89 9.61 14.85 -17.99
N ILE A 90 10.23 14.33 -19.05
CA ILE A 90 10.04 12.94 -19.49
C ILE A 90 10.50 11.98 -18.41
N PHE A 91 11.67 12.21 -17.82
CA PHE A 91 12.19 11.34 -16.77
C PHE A 91 11.25 11.28 -15.56
N ILE A 92 10.70 12.43 -15.14
CA ILE A 92 9.68 12.51 -14.09
C ILE A 92 8.43 11.73 -14.51
N TYR A 93 7.96 11.88 -15.75
CA TYR A 93 6.80 11.15 -16.25
C TYR A 93 7.02 9.63 -16.22
N LEU A 94 8.13 9.13 -16.75
CA LEU A 94 8.47 7.72 -16.75
C LEU A 94 8.59 7.16 -15.33
N ARG A 95 9.23 7.91 -14.41
CA ARG A 95 9.36 7.51 -13.01
C ARG A 95 8.02 7.56 -12.25
N SER A 96 7.09 8.42 -12.66
CA SER A 96 5.74 8.48 -12.10
C SER A 96 4.84 7.34 -12.55
N HIS A 97 5.20 6.63 -13.62
CA HIS A 97 4.45 5.49 -14.15
C HIS A 97 4.93 4.16 -13.55
N THR A 98 4.92 4.07 -12.23
CA THR A 98 5.25 2.85 -11.50
C THR A 98 4.00 2.10 -11.09
N PHE A 99 3.98 0.81 -11.39
CA PHE A 99 2.98 -0.09 -10.84
C PHE A 99 3.21 -0.21 -9.33
N ILE A 100 2.12 -0.14 -8.56
CA ILE A 100 2.14 -0.48 -7.15
C ILE A 100 2.43 -1.97 -7.06
N LYS A 101 3.51 -2.32 -6.37
CA LYS A 101 3.92 -3.71 -6.21
C LYS A 101 4.37 -3.99 -4.78
N PRO A 102 4.19 -5.23 -4.29
CA PRO A 102 4.84 -5.67 -3.07
C PRO A 102 6.36 -5.58 -3.24
N LEU A 103 7.02 -5.09 -2.21
CA LEU A 103 8.48 -4.93 -2.15
C LEU A 103 9.07 -6.00 -1.24
N GLU A 104 8.60 -6.01 0.01
CA GLU A 104 9.15 -6.82 1.09
C GLU A 104 8.02 -7.22 2.05
N ASN A 105 8.30 -8.19 2.91
CA ASN A 105 7.41 -8.56 3.98
C ASN A 105 8.18 -8.53 5.30
N TRP A 106 7.84 -7.56 6.14
CA TRP A 106 8.48 -7.44 7.44
C TRP A 106 7.75 -8.31 8.45
N VAL A 107 8.44 -8.84 9.46
CA VAL A 107 7.82 -9.75 10.41
C VAL A 107 8.24 -9.50 11.85
N GLU A 108 7.30 -9.66 12.77
CA GLU A 108 7.55 -9.82 14.20
C GLU A 108 7.03 -11.18 14.66
N VAL A 109 7.77 -11.82 15.56
CA VAL A 109 7.43 -13.14 16.10
C VAL A 109 7.00 -13.01 17.55
N TYR A 110 5.88 -13.63 17.88
CA TYR A 110 5.30 -13.66 19.22
C TYR A 110 5.09 -15.10 19.68
N LYS A 111 5.49 -15.39 20.91
CA LYS A 111 5.27 -16.66 21.59
C LYS A 111 4.13 -16.50 22.58
N GLY A 112 3.19 -17.43 22.53
CA GLY A 112 2.02 -17.48 23.41
C GLY A 112 2.14 -18.61 24.42
N GLU A 113 0.98 -19.14 24.80
CA GLU A 113 0.88 -20.21 25.79
C GLU A 113 1.40 -21.56 25.26
N THR A 114 1.81 -22.43 26.18
CA THR A 114 2.16 -23.82 25.89
C THR A 114 1.03 -24.72 26.39
N GLN A 115 0.45 -25.55 25.52
CA GLN A 115 -0.55 -26.55 25.91
C GLN A 115 -0.07 -27.95 25.54
N GLY A 116 0.21 -28.77 26.55
CA GLY A 116 0.74 -30.11 26.36
C GLY A 116 2.08 -30.08 25.60
N PRO A 117 2.21 -30.81 24.48
CA PRO A 117 3.45 -30.82 23.69
C PRO A 117 3.59 -29.62 22.74
N ASN A 118 2.60 -28.73 22.65
CA ASN A 118 2.56 -27.69 21.63
C ASN A 118 2.73 -26.30 22.24
N VAL A 119 3.47 -25.44 21.54
CA VAL A 119 3.64 -24.03 21.86
C VAL A 119 2.96 -23.21 20.78
N PHE A 120 2.11 -22.25 21.17
CA PHE A 120 1.47 -21.36 20.22
C PHE A 120 2.36 -20.18 19.86
N TYR A 121 2.40 -19.86 18.57
CA TYR A 121 3.11 -18.72 18.03
C TYR A 121 2.18 -17.89 17.15
N CYS A 122 2.49 -16.59 17.05
CA CYS A 122 1.91 -15.69 16.08
C CYS A 122 3.04 -14.99 15.32
N PHE A 123 2.99 -15.06 13.99
CA PHE A 123 3.82 -14.25 13.12
C PHE A 123 2.99 -13.07 12.62
N ALA A 124 3.35 -11.86 13.04
CA ALA A 124 2.75 -10.64 12.54
C ALA A 124 3.54 -10.21 11.30
N TYR A 125 2.98 -10.48 10.12
CA TYR A 125 3.52 -10.07 8.84
C TYR A 125 3.03 -8.67 8.48
N PHE A 126 3.93 -7.90 7.89
CA PHE A 126 3.68 -6.56 7.41
C PHE A 126 4.13 -6.45 5.95
N PRO A 127 3.27 -6.84 5.00
CA PRO A 127 3.53 -6.64 3.58
C PRO A 127 3.72 -5.16 3.27
N VAL A 128 4.81 -4.84 2.59
CA VAL A 128 5.20 -3.48 2.21
C VAL A 128 4.99 -3.30 0.72
N PHE A 129 4.29 -2.22 0.36
CA PHE A 129 3.95 -1.88 -1.03
C PHE A 129 4.62 -0.58 -1.44
N SER A 130 4.97 -0.46 -2.71
CA SER A 130 5.60 0.75 -3.25
C SER A 130 4.71 2.00 -3.22
N GLY A 131 3.40 1.83 -3.04
CA GLY A 131 2.42 2.91 -3.11
C GLY A 131 1.07 2.53 -2.52
N LYS A 132 0.19 3.53 -2.40
CA LYS A 132 -1.23 3.37 -2.06
C LYS A 132 -2.09 3.93 -3.19
N CYS A 133 -3.23 3.30 -3.42
CA CYS A 133 -4.28 3.80 -4.31
C CYS A 133 -5.63 3.83 -3.58
N HIS A 134 -6.55 4.61 -4.10
CA HIS A 134 -7.95 4.69 -3.67
C HIS A 134 -8.82 4.81 -4.92
N PRO A 135 -10.01 4.23 -4.96
CA PRO A 135 -10.76 4.10 -6.20
C PRO A 135 -11.52 5.36 -6.59
N ASN A 136 -11.95 6.11 -5.58
CA ASN A 136 -12.36 7.47 -5.78
C ASN A 136 -11.12 8.30 -6.16
N GLN A 137 -11.08 8.77 -7.40
CA GLN A 137 -9.93 9.47 -7.99
C GLN A 137 -9.53 10.72 -7.18
N ALA A 138 -10.51 11.47 -6.68
CA ALA A 138 -10.23 12.64 -5.86
C ALA A 138 -9.63 12.24 -4.51
N LYS A 139 -10.23 11.29 -3.80
CA LYS A 139 -9.67 10.77 -2.55
C LYS A 139 -8.26 10.18 -2.77
N ASN A 140 -7.99 9.53 -3.90
CA ASN A 140 -6.66 9.02 -4.27
C ASN A 140 -5.60 10.12 -4.32
N VAL A 141 -5.92 11.24 -4.98
CA VAL A 141 -5.05 12.43 -5.02
C VAL A 141 -4.81 12.94 -3.61
N LEU A 142 -5.86 13.03 -2.79
CA LEU A 142 -5.74 13.50 -1.42
C LEU A 142 -4.89 12.56 -0.53
N TYR A 143 -5.00 11.23 -0.68
CA TYR A 143 -4.13 10.27 0.00
C TYR A 143 -2.65 10.41 -0.39
N LYS A 144 -2.38 10.72 -1.65
CA LYS A 144 -1.02 10.99 -2.10
C LYS A 144 -0.48 12.26 -1.47
N ILE A 145 -1.30 13.30 -1.36
CA ILE A 145 -0.93 14.53 -0.62
C ILE A 145 -0.67 14.21 0.87
N LEU A 146 -1.48 13.36 1.52
CA LEU A 146 -1.22 12.87 2.88
C LEU A 146 0.15 12.18 2.99
N GLN A 147 0.44 11.26 2.06
CA GLN A 147 1.71 10.53 2.02
C GLN A 147 2.90 11.47 1.85
N GLU A 148 2.79 12.45 0.95
CA GLU A 148 3.83 13.45 0.68
C GLU A 148 4.01 14.44 1.84
N GLU A 149 2.92 14.92 2.43
CA GLU A 149 2.98 16.03 3.38
C GLU A 149 3.10 15.58 4.83
N LEU A 150 2.43 14.50 5.23
CA LEU A 150 2.43 14.00 6.61
C LEU A 150 3.38 12.80 6.79
N PHE A 151 3.31 11.80 5.91
CA PHE A 151 4.13 10.59 6.08
C PHE A 151 5.55 10.72 5.57
N LYS A 152 5.78 11.62 4.60
CA LYS A 152 7.06 11.81 3.91
C LYS A 152 7.58 10.52 3.26
N THR A 153 6.67 9.60 2.92
CA THR A 153 6.95 8.35 2.23
C THR A 153 5.75 7.93 1.39
N LYS A 154 6.02 7.33 0.24
CA LYS A 154 4.99 6.73 -0.64
C LYS A 154 4.64 5.31 -0.24
N ILE A 155 5.50 4.67 0.55
CA ILE A 155 5.37 3.28 0.96
C ILE A 155 4.05 3.10 1.70
N ASP A 156 3.33 2.05 1.37
CA ASP A 156 2.16 1.59 2.09
C ASP A 156 2.43 0.24 2.75
N ILE A 157 1.65 -0.09 3.78
CA ILE A 157 1.89 -1.26 4.59
C ILE A 157 0.57 -1.85 5.08
N ALA A 158 0.46 -3.16 5.01
CA ALA A 158 -0.65 -3.91 5.59
C ALA A 158 -0.18 -4.71 6.80
N GLN A 159 -1.12 -5.30 7.55
CA GLN A 159 -0.80 -6.23 8.64
C GLN A 159 -1.65 -7.49 8.52
N ILE A 160 -1.01 -8.64 8.66
CA ILE A 160 -1.63 -9.97 8.68
C ILE A 160 -1.00 -10.75 9.82
N GLU A 161 -1.82 -11.28 10.72
CA GLU A 161 -1.37 -12.17 11.78
C GLU A 161 -1.57 -13.62 11.33
N VAL A 162 -0.53 -14.45 11.44
CA VAL A 162 -0.59 -15.89 11.17
C VAL A 162 -0.43 -16.62 12.49
N TYR A 163 -1.43 -17.43 12.83
CA TYR A 163 -1.42 -18.23 14.05
C TYR A 163 -1.03 -19.66 13.74
N LEU A 164 -0.11 -20.19 14.54
CA LEU A 164 0.41 -21.54 14.36
C LEU A 164 0.75 -22.19 15.71
N SER A 165 0.74 -23.52 15.71
CA SER A 165 1.22 -24.33 16.84
C SER A 165 2.46 -25.12 16.41
N LEU A 166 3.54 -25.03 17.18
CA LEU A 166 4.77 -25.80 16.97
C LEU A 166 4.89 -26.89 18.02
N SER A 167 5.37 -28.07 17.60
CA SER A 167 5.68 -29.15 18.52
C SER A 167 6.97 -28.87 19.28
N ALA A 168 6.91 -28.94 20.61
CA ALA A 168 8.09 -28.83 21.48
C ALA A 168 9.06 -30.01 21.32
N LYS A 169 8.61 -31.14 20.74
CA LYS A 169 9.42 -32.34 20.55
C LYS A 169 10.11 -32.39 19.18
N ASN A 170 9.52 -31.76 18.16
CA ASN A 170 10.06 -31.74 16.81
C ASN A 170 9.85 -30.35 16.21
N THR A 171 10.93 -29.57 16.14
CA THR A 171 10.92 -28.19 15.66
C THR A 171 10.51 -28.06 14.18
N LYS A 172 10.51 -29.17 13.42
CA LYS A 172 10.05 -29.20 12.02
C LYS A 172 8.55 -29.46 11.88
N ASP A 173 7.88 -29.88 12.95
CA ASP A 173 6.46 -30.18 12.95
C ASP A 173 5.66 -28.96 13.46
N PHE A 174 4.95 -28.31 12.53
CA PHE A 174 4.13 -27.15 12.83
C PHE A 174 2.81 -27.21 12.06
N LYS A 175 1.75 -26.67 12.69
CA LYS A 175 0.43 -26.53 12.09
C LYS A 175 0.04 -25.06 12.04
N VAL A 176 -0.18 -24.54 10.84
CA VAL A 176 -0.82 -23.23 10.66
C VAL A 176 -2.30 -23.39 10.94
N MET A 177 -2.86 -22.55 11.81
CA MET A 177 -4.28 -22.57 12.18
C MET A 177 -5.08 -21.67 11.24
N GLY A 178 -4.53 -20.52 10.90
CA GLY A 178 -5.17 -19.57 9.99
C GLY A 178 -4.60 -18.17 10.11
N TYR A 179 -5.32 -17.24 9.51
CA TYR A 179 -4.92 -15.85 9.34
C TYR A 179 -5.90 -14.94 10.08
N TYR A 180 -5.41 -13.86 10.66
CA TYR A 180 -6.23 -12.80 11.23
C TYR A 180 -5.81 -11.47 10.66
N PHE A 181 -6.73 -10.84 9.95
CA PHE A 181 -6.47 -9.59 9.25
C PHE A 181 -7.80 -8.85 9.05
N GLN A 182 -7.69 -7.58 8.69
CA GLN A 182 -8.84 -6.77 8.33
C GLN A 182 -9.39 -7.26 6.98
N TYR A 183 -10.61 -7.82 6.99
CA TYR A 183 -11.25 -8.28 5.77
C TYR A 183 -12.79 -8.26 5.85
N ALA A 184 -13.43 -7.91 4.74
CA ALA A 184 -14.88 -7.87 4.62
C ALA A 184 -15.39 -9.10 3.88
N GLU A 185 -15.92 -10.05 4.64
CA GLU A 185 -16.60 -11.22 4.09
C GLU A 185 -17.95 -10.80 3.47
N GLY A 186 -18.20 -11.19 2.21
CA GLY A 186 -19.55 -11.18 1.65
C GLY A 186 -20.13 -9.83 1.19
N PHE A 187 -19.35 -8.75 1.13
CA PHE A 187 -19.81 -7.51 0.50
C PHE A 187 -19.46 -7.49 -1.00
N PRO A 188 -20.42 -7.15 -1.89
CA PRO A 188 -20.12 -6.92 -3.29
C PRO A 188 -19.08 -5.81 -3.45
N PHE A 189 -18.11 -6.03 -4.34
CA PHE A 189 -16.93 -5.19 -4.57
C PHE A 189 -17.21 -3.75 -5.04
N ASN A 190 -18.48 -3.37 -5.19
CA ASN A 190 -18.94 -2.11 -5.79
C ASN A 190 -19.40 -1.07 -4.75
N SER A 191 -19.29 -1.35 -3.44
CA SER A 191 -19.75 -0.45 -2.38
C SER A 191 -18.61 0.11 -1.52
N GLU A 192 -18.42 1.44 -1.46
CA GLU A 192 -17.49 2.08 -0.51
C GLU A 192 -17.89 1.84 0.98
N LYS A 193 -19.09 1.29 1.24
CA LYS A 193 -19.63 1.00 2.58
C LYS A 193 -19.14 -0.36 3.10
N ILE A 194 -17.83 -0.55 3.12
CA ILE A 194 -17.20 -1.69 3.77
C ILE A 194 -16.97 -1.33 5.24
N ASN A 195 -17.28 -2.24 6.18
CA ASN A 195 -16.78 -2.08 7.55
C ASN A 195 -15.28 -2.40 7.56
N ARG A 196 -14.48 -1.34 7.58
CA ARG A 196 -13.01 -1.42 7.53
C ARG A 196 -12.38 -1.56 8.91
N ASN A 197 -13.15 -1.56 10.01
CA ASN A 197 -12.56 -1.61 11.34
C ASN A 197 -12.44 -3.04 11.88
N SER A 198 -13.17 -3.99 11.30
CA SER A 198 -13.30 -5.33 11.84
C SER A 198 -12.21 -6.27 11.32
N TRP A 199 -11.43 -6.82 12.25
CA TRP A 199 -10.52 -7.94 12.00
C TRP A 199 -11.25 -9.25 12.20
N ARG A 200 -10.98 -10.22 11.32
CA ARG A 200 -11.65 -11.52 11.30
C ARG A 200 -10.67 -12.65 11.07
N PHE A 201 -11.01 -13.82 11.62
CA PHE A 201 -10.22 -15.03 11.48
C PHE A 201 -10.61 -15.80 10.23
N PHE A 202 -9.59 -16.16 9.46
CA PHE A 202 -9.70 -16.93 8.25
C PHE A 202 -8.98 -18.28 8.45
N PRO A 203 -9.73 -19.39 8.60
CA PRO A 203 -9.15 -20.71 8.79
C PRO A 203 -8.28 -21.14 7.61
N ILE A 204 -7.18 -21.85 7.89
CA ILE A 204 -6.25 -22.32 6.85
C ILE A 204 -6.94 -23.28 5.86
N GLU A 205 -7.94 -24.02 6.30
CA GLU A 205 -8.67 -25.00 5.47
C GLU A 205 -9.37 -24.30 4.29
N LYS A 206 -9.77 -23.04 4.46
CA LYS A 206 -10.38 -22.26 3.39
C LYS A 206 -9.40 -21.95 2.24
N THR A 207 -8.07 -21.98 2.46
CA THR A 207 -7.08 -21.74 1.38
C THR A 207 -6.82 -22.94 0.49
N LEU A 208 -7.28 -24.14 0.85
CA LEU A 208 -6.99 -25.39 0.15
C LEU A 208 -7.52 -25.45 -1.30
N ASN A 209 -8.46 -24.57 -1.68
CA ASN A 209 -9.06 -24.50 -3.02
C ASN A 209 -8.56 -23.29 -3.86
N ASN A 210 -7.30 -22.88 -3.70
CA ASN A 210 -6.76 -21.66 -4.33
C ASN A 210 -7.49 -20.37 -3.92
N ASN A 211 -8.21 -20.38 -2.80
CA ASN A 211 -8.66 -19.14 -2.19
C ASN A 211 -7.44 -18.46 -1.59
N LEU A 212 -6.93 -17.47 -2.31
CA LEU A 212 -5.81 -16.67 -1.86
C LEU A 212 -6.31 -15.58 -0.93
N ILE A 213 -5.45 -15.19 0.01
CA ILE A 213 -5.68 -13.97 0.76
C ILE A 213 -5.46 -12.82 -0.21
N ALA A 214 -6.56 -12.24 -0.67
CA ALA A 214 -6.54 -10.95 -1.31
C ALA A 214 -6.22 -9.91 -0.23
N THR A 215 -4.94 -9.74 0.08
CA THR A 215 -4.47 -8.54 0.76
C THR A 215 -4.35 -7.44 -0.26
N ALA A 216 -5.49 -6.90 -0.63
CA ALA A 216 -5.53 -5.53 -1.10
C ALA A 216 -5.50 -4.68 0.21
N ASN A 217 -4.99 -3.47 0.32
CA ASN A 217 -5.38 -2.37 -0.55
C ASN A 217 -6.86 -2.51 -0.94
N TRP A 218 -7.73 -2.83 0.03
CA TRP A 218 -9.16 -3.18 -0.09
C TRP A 218 -9.95 -2.24 -0.99
N ASP A 219 -9.46 -1.02 -1.16
CA ASP A 219 -10.05 -0.01 -2.01
C ASP A 219 -9.69 -0.18 -3.52
N HIS A 220 -8.78 -1.09 -3.92
CA HIS A 220 -8.23 -1.17 -5.30
C HIS A 220 -9.09 -1.98 -6.27
N GLN A 221 -10.01 -2.82 -5.78
CA GLN A 221 -10.90 -3.59 -6.65
C GLN A 221 -11.96 -2.74 -7.35
N PHE A 222 -12.12 -1.48 -6.93
CA PHE A 222 -13.10 -0.54 -7.43
C PHE A 222 -12.63 0.26 -8.66
N GLU A 223 -11.32 0.30 -8.96
CA GLU A 223 -10.82 0.86 -10.24
C GLU A 223 -11.34 0.07 -11.45
N TRP A 224 -11.83 -1.14 -11.21
CA TRP A 224 -12.31 -2.06 -12.22
C TRP A 224 -13.81 -1.96 -12.48
N LYS A 225 -14.54 -1.07 -11.79
CA LYS A 225 -16.00 -0.99 -11.92
C LYS A 225 -16.44 -0.81 -13.38
N ASP A 226 -15.78 0.13 -14.08
CA ASP A 226 -16.12 0.47 -15.46
C ASP A 226 -15.58 -0.59 -16.46
N ASP A 227 -14.47 -1.25 -16.12
CA ASP A 227 -13.85 -2.32 -16.94
C ASP A 227 -14.57 -3.68 -16.80
N LEU A 228 -15.07 -4.01 -15.59
CA LEU A 228 -15.79 -5.25 -15.28
C LEU A 228 -17.18 -5.30 -15.92
N GLU A 229 -17.80 -4.13 -16.11
CA GLU A 229 -19.10 -3.99 -16.74
C GLU A 229 -19.05 -4.27 -18.25
N LEU A 230 -17.86 -4.15 -18.88
CA LEU A 230 -17.69 -4.27 -20.33
C LEU A 230 -17.09 -5.60 -20.81
N ASP A 231 -16.34 -6.34 -19.97
CA ASP A 231 -15.52 -7.49 -20.44
C ASP A 231 -15.48 -8.69 -19.45
N TYR A 232 -16.60 -8.96 -18.76
CA TYR A 232 -16.72 -10.05 -17.79
C TYR A 232 -16.24 -11.42 -18.33
N ASP A 233 -16.54 -11.72 -19.60
CA ASP A 233 -16.26 -13.02 -20.24
C ASP A 233 -14.77 -13.27 -20.47
N LYS A 234 -13.93 -12.21 -20.46
CA LYS A 234 -12.49 -12.30 -20.71
C LYS A 234 -11.65 -12.18 -19.42
N LEU A 235 -12.30 -12.12 -18.25
CA LEU A 235 -11.65 -11.94 -16.94
C LEU A 235 -10.57 -12.98 -16.64
N HIS A 236 -10.69 -14.22 -17.12
CA HIS A 236 -9.67 -15.26 -16.93
C HIS A 236 -8.42 -15.08 -17.81
N LYS A 237 -8.55 -14.41 -18.98
CA LYS A 237 -7.43 -14.13 -19.91
C LYS A 237 -6.73 -12.81 -19.60
N TYR A 238 -7.44 -11.84 -19.02
CA TYR A 238 -6.90 -10.54 -18.61
C TYR A 238 -6.80 -10.37 -17.10
N ALA A 239 -7.00 -11.44 -16.32
CA ALA A 239 -6.95 -11.44 -14.86
C ALA A 239 -5.70 -10.67 -14.42
N PRO A 240 -5.86 -9.42 -13.94
CA PRO A 240 -4.76 -8.50 -13.76
C PRO A 240 -3.98 -8.82 -12.48
N TRP A 241 -4.14 -10.02 -11.94
CA TRP A 241 -3.67 -10.36 -10.62
C TRP A 241 -2.33 -11.06 -10.71
N ILE A 242 -1.37 -10.60 -9.89
CA ILE A 242 -0.13 -11.32 -9.65
C ILE A 242 -0.22 -11.92 -8.26
N ILE A 243 0.16 -13.20 -8.18
CA ILE A 243 0.31 -13.91 -6.92
C ILE A 243 1.74 -13.64 -6.43
N GLN A 244 1.87 -12.90 -5.34
CA GLN A 244 3.13 -12.73 -4.63
C GLN A 244 3.31 -13.85 -3.63
N LYS A 245 4.38 -14.63 -3.81
CA LYS A 245 4.91 -15.56 -2.82
C LYS A 245 6.20 -14.98 -2.25
N TRP A 246 6.42 -15.16 -0.96
CA TRP A 246 7.61 -14.63 -0.29
C TRP A 246 8.72 -15.66 -0.29
N ASP A 247 9.95 -15.18 -0.31
CA ASP A 247 11.16 -15.97 -0.24
C ASP A 247 12.02 -15.53 0.94
N GLU A 248 13.13 -16.22 1.15
CA GLU A 248 14.05 -15.94 2.25
C GLU A 248 14.70 -14.56 2.15
N PHE A 249 14.74 -13.92 0.98
CA PHE A 249 15.39 -12.61 0.80
C PHE A 249 14.42 -11.44 1.02
N SER A 250 13.15 -11.64 0.67
CA SER A 250 12.07 -10.66 0.80
C SER A 250 11.47 -10.59 2.20
N ILE A 251 11.61 -11.65 3.02
CA ILE A 251 11.22 -11.64 4.43
C ILE A 251 12.33 -11.06 5.31
N LYS A 252 12.00 -9.98 6.04
CA LYS A 252 12.92 -9.30 6.95
C LYS A 252 12.34 -9.10 8.35
N PRO A 253 13.16 -9.06 9.40
CA PRO A 253 12.69 -8.68 10.72
C PRO A 253 12.27 -7.21 10.74
N LEU A 254 11.10 -6.92 11.32
CA LEU A 254 10.70 -5.55 11.57
C LEU A 254 11.56 -4.95 12.69
N ASN A 255 12.33 -3.90 12.37
CA ASN A 255 13.18 -3.21 13.31
C ASN A 255 12.75 -1.74 13.51
N LYS A 256 13.41 -1.04 14.43
CA LYS A 256 13.10 0.37 14.75
C LYS A 256 13.37 1.31 13.57
N ALA A 257 14.40 1.04 12.77
CA ALA A 257 14.72 1.87 11.60
C ALA A 257 13.59 1.83 10.57
N PHE A 258 13.07 0.64 10.25
CA PHE A 258 11.91 0.47 9.37
C PHE A 258 10.66 1.15 9.92
N LYS A 259 10.38 1.02 11.22
CA LYS A 259 9.26 1.72 11.87
C LYS A 259 9.38 3.25 11.75
N ASN A 260 10.60 3.79 11.89
CA ASN A 260 10.85 5.21 11.73
C ASN A 260 10.68 5.66 10.27
N GLU A 261 11.17 4.87 9.31
CA GLU A 261 11.09 5.15 7.87
C GLU A 261 9.65 5.33 7.38
N ILE A 262 8.73 4.50 7.88
CA ILE A 262 7.31 4.57 7.48
C ILE A 262 6.42 5.39 8.40
N ARG A 263 7.00 6.03 9.42
CA ARG A 263 6.31 6.75 10.49
C ARG A 263 5.20 5.92 11.15
N TRP A 264 5.60 4.77 11.68
CA TRP A 264 4.72 3.73 12.25
C TRP A 264 3.57 4.26 13.13
N GLU A 265 3.85 5.19 14.05
CA GLU A 265 2.87 5.75 14.99
C GLU A 265 1.71 6.51 14.33
N LEU A 266 1.94 7.02 13.11
CA LEU A 266 0.92 7.71 12.35
C LEU A 266 -0.03 6.74 11.62
N ARG A 267 0.43 5.51 11.35
CA ARG A 267 -0.27 4.49 10.55
C ARG A 267 -1.31 3.67 11.32
N GLY A 268 -1.38 3.81 12.65
CA GLY A 268 -2.37 3.09 13.47
C GLY A 268 -2.18 1.56 13.51
N ILE A 269 -0.98 1.07 13.17
CA ILE A 269 -0.65 -0.36 13.13
C ILE A 269 -0.27 -0.84 14.54
N GLU A 270 -0.99 -1.86 15.02
CA GLU A 270 -0.73 -2.46 16.33
C GLU A 270 0.26 -3.61 16.21
N SER A 271 1.37 -3.55 16.95
CA SER A 271 2.41 -4.59 16.87
C SER A 271 2.00 -5.91 17.51
N LYS A 272 1.10 -5.90 18.50
CA LYS A 272 0.78 -7.08 19.30
C LYS A 272 -0.31 -7.94 18.65
N PRO A 273 -0.20 -9.29 18.72
CA PRO A 273 -1.24 -10.19 18.27
C PRO A 273 -2.54 -10.00 19.06
N LYS A 274 -3.67 -10.16 18.36
CA LYS A 274 -5.00 -9.86 18.91
C LYS A 274 -5.71 -11.09 19.45
N LEU A 275 -5.55 -12.24 18.80
CA LEU A 275 -6.21 -13.48 19.18
C LEU A 275 -5.37 -14.30 20.16
N LYS A 276 -6.06 -15.19 20.88
CA LYS A 276 -5.47 -16.20 21.74
C LYS A 276 -5.95 -17.57 21.25
N PRO A 277 -5.23 -18.24 20.34
CA PRO A 277 -5.69 -19.48 19.71
C PRO A 277 -5.84 -20.66 20.68
N TRP A 278 -5.28 -20.54 21.89
CA TRP A 278 -5.43 -21.50 22.98
C TRP A 278 -6.73 -21.33 23.79
N GLN A 279 -7.51 -20.28 23.53
CA GLN A 279 -8.83 -20.08 24.12
C GLN A 279 -9.92 -20.70 23.24
N SER A 280 -11.01 -21.16 23.86
CA SER A 280 -12.18 -21.63 23.11
C SER A 280 -12.80 -20.50 22.29
N ASN A 281 -13.35 -20.83 21.11
CA ASN A 281 -14.03 -19.90 20.20
C ASN A 281 -13.17 -18.72 19.69
N PHE A 282 -11.84 -18.83 19.68
CA PHE A 282 -10.99 -17.76 19.16
C PHE A 282 -11.33 -17.38 17.70
N GLU A 283 -11.80 -18.35 16.90
CA GLU A 283 -12.16 -18.18 15.50
C GLU A 283 -13.34 -17.21 15.27
N SER A 284 -14.25 -17.09 16.24
CA SER A 284 -15.40 -16.17 16.16
C SER A 284 -15.12 -14.80 16.77
N THR A 285 -13.92 -14.60 17.33
CA THR A 285 -13.53 -13.33 17.95
C THR A 285 -13.27 -12.27 16.87
N SER A 286 -14.12 -11.24 16.84
CA SER A 286 -13.88 -10.02 16.07
C SER A 286 -13.18 -8.96 16.90
N TYR A 287 -12.24 -8.24 16.29
CA TYR A 287 -11.58 -7.10 16.91
C TYR A 287 -11.82 -5.86 16.05
N ASP A 288 -12.46 -4.85 16.65
CA ASP A 288 -12.67 -3.57 15.98
C ASP A 288 -11.49 -2.63 16.28
N ASN A 289 -10.60 -2.48 15.31
CA ASN A 289 -9.50 -1.54 15.40
C ASN A 289 -9.94 -0.17 14.84
N PHE A 290 -10.38 0.71 15.73
CA PHE A 290 -10.76 2.09 15.36
C PHE A 290 -9.61 2.93 14.79
N LYS A 291 -8.35 2.50 15.00
CA LYS A 291 -7.15 3.17 14.48
C LYS A 291 -6.62 2.56 13.17
N ALA A 292 -7.13 1.40 12.73
CA ALA A 292 -6.64 0.74 11.51
C ALA A 292 -6.82 1.59 10.25
N TYR A 293 -7.75 2.55 10.29
CA TYR A 293 -8.05 3.46 9.19
C TYR A 293 -7.71 4.92 9.55
N LYS A 294 -6.77 5.15 10.47
CA LYS A 294 -6.37 6.48 10.94
C LYS A 294 -5.99 7.40 9.78
N ASP A 295 -5.26 6.90 8.79
CA ASP A 295 -4.92 7.65 7.57
C ASP A 295 -6.16 8.20 6.84
N LEU A 296 -7.23 7.40 6.77
CA LEU A 296 -8.48 7.77 6.11
C LEU A 296 -9.40 8.61 6.99
N GLN A 297 -9.40 8.38 8.30
CA GLN A 297 -10.06 9.28 9.25
C GLN A 297 -9.43 10.68 9.18
N LEU A 298 -8.09 10.76 9.22
CA LEU A 298 -7.36 12.03 9.06
C LEU A 298 -7.74 12.74 7.76
N MET A 299 -7.87 11.99 6.66
CA MET A 299 -8.27 12.58 5.39
C MET A 299 -9.74 12.98 5.33
N ASN A 300 -10.64 12.18 5.90
CA ASN A 300 -12.05 12.55 6.00
C ASN A 300 -12.22 13.79 6.88
N ASP A 301 -11.51 13.88 8.00
CA ASP A 301 -11.50 15.06 8.88
C ASP A 301 -10.94 16.30 8.14
N ALA A 302 -9.87 16.13 7.36
CA ALA A 302 -9.32 17.20 6.54
C ALA A 302 -10.32 17.66 5.45
N ILE A 303 -11.00 16.71 4.81
CA ILE A 303 -12.06 16.97 3.83
C ILE A 303 -13.19 17.77 4.47
N GLU A 304 -13.69 17.31 5.62
CA GLU A 304 -14.77 17.99 6.34
C GLU A 304 -14.38 19.41 6.76
N LYS A 305 -13.13 19.63 7.19
CA LYS A 305 -12.65 20.96 7.60
C LYS A 305 -12.45 21.93 6.43
N ILE A 306 -11.92 21.46 5.31
CA ILE A 306 -11.53 22.32 4.17
C ILE A 306 -12.70 22.53 3.22
N ILE A 307 -13.47 21.48 2.94
CA ILE A 307 -14.54 21.49 1.93
C ILE A 307 -15.93 21.56 2.58
N GLY A 308 -16.10 20.96 3.76
CA GLY A 308 -17.39 20.84 4.45
C GLY A 308 -18.03 19.46 4.32
N LYS A 309 -18.93 19.13 5.25
CA LYS A 309 -19.58 17.81 5.37
C LYS A 309 -20.56 17.46 4.23
N ASP A 310 -21.13 18.48 3.58
CA ASP A 310 -22.26 18.29 2.67
C ASP A 310 -21.85 18.02 1.20
N LEU A 311 -20.55 18.12 0.89
CA LEU A 311 -20.04 17.97 -0.47
C LEU A 311 -19.52 16.56 -0.74
N LYS A 312 -20.18 15.87 -1.67
CA LYS A 312 -19.72 14.56 -2.15
C LYS A 312 -18.55 14.74 -3.12
N ILE A 313 -17.37 14.29 -2.71
CA ILE A 313 -16.14 14.34 -3.51
C ILE A 313 -16.02 13.06 -4.33
N GLU A 314 -16.07 13.15 -5.66
CA GLU A 314 -15.93 11.99 -6.55
C GLU A 314 -14.85 12.19 -7.61
N LYS A 315 -14.72 13.41 -8.16
CA LYS A 315 -13.85 13.73 -9.30
C LYS A 315 -12.76 14.71 -8.90
N ILE A 316 -11.62 14.67 -9.60
CA ILE A 316 -10.47 15.56 -9.34
C ILE A 316 -10.87 17.05 -9.40
N LYS A 317 -11.82 17.41 -10.28
CA LYS A 317 -12.33 18.79 -10.38
C LYS A 317 -12.93 19.31 -9.07
N ASP A 318 -13.48 18.43 -8.23
CA ASP A 318 -14.17 18.78 -7.00
C ASP A 318 -13.17 19.27 -5.92
N ILE A 319 -11.92 18.80 -6.00
CA ILE A 319 -10.85 19.14 -5.04
C ILE A 319 -9.80 20.11 -5.60
N LYS A 320 -9.82 20.39 -6.91
CA LYS A 320 -8.74 21.09 -7.63
C LYS A 320 -8.36 22.43 -7.00
N LYS A 321 -9.35 23.22 -6.57
CA LYS A 321 -9.12 24.54 -5.96
C LYS A 321 -8.59 24.48 -4.53
N TYR A 322 -8.75 23.34 -3.85
CA TYR A 322 -8.40 23.15 -2.44
C TYR A 322 -7.05 22.47 -2.22
N ILE A 323 -6.34 22.07 -3.29
CA ILE A 323 -5.09 21.30 -3.19
C ILE A 323 -4.05 21.98 -2.29
N LEU A 324 -3.89 23.30 -2.41
CA LEU A 324 -2.93 24.04 -1.59
C LEU A 324 -3.35 24.11 -0.12
N GLU A 325 -4.64 24.23 0.16
CA GLU A 325 -5.19 24.23 1.51
C GLU A 325 -4.98 22.87 2.19
N PHE A 326 -5.20 21.76 1.47
CA PHE A 326 -4.87 20.42 1.97
C PHE A 326 -3.39 20.27 2.29
N LYS A 327 -2.50 20.76 1.42
CA LYS A 327 -1.05 20.72 1.67
C LYS A 327 -0.66 21.50 2.92
N ALA A 328 -1.20 22.70 3.11
CA ALA A 328 -0.94 23.53 4.29
C ALA A 328 -1.44 22.83 5.56
N TYR A 329 -2.71 22.42 5.58
CA TYR A 329 -3.32 21.75 6.73
C TYR A 329 -2.55 20.50 7.18
N LEU A 330 -2.12 19.66 6.23
CA LEU A 330 -1.38 18.43 6.53
C LEU A 330 0.05 18.68 7.01
N ARG A 331 0.68 19.78 6.59
CA ARG A 331 1.99 20.19 7.12
C ARG A 331 1.88 20.67 8.56
N ASP A 332 0.83 21.39 8.90
CA ASP A 332 0.60 21.91 10.26
C ASP A 332 0.27 20.77 11.25
N LEU A 333 -0.27 19.65 10.78
CA LEU A 333 -0.45 18.45 11.62
C LEU A 333 0.86 17.72 11.94
N ASN A 334 1.94 18.05 11.24
CA ASN A 334 3.26 17.44 11.40
C ASN A 334 4.20 18.29 12.28
N SER A 335 3.89 19.56 12.49
CA SER A 335 4.55 20.47 13.44
C SER A 335 3.98 20.33 14.84
#